data_AF-A0A818LX23-F1
#
_entry.id   AF-A0A818LX23-F1
#
_cell.length_a   1.000
_cell.length_b   1.000
_cell.length_c   1.000
_cell.angle_alpha   90.00
_cell.angle_beta   90.00
_cell.angle_gamma   90.00
#
_symmetry.space_group_name_H-M   'P 1'
#
loop_
_entity.id
_entity.type
_entity.pdbx_description
1 polymer ?
#
loop_
_entity_poly.entity_id
_entity_poly.type
_entity_poly.pdbx_seq_one_letter_code
_entity_poly.pdbx_strand_id
1 'polypeptide(L)'
;MENQTSNQKSWSNSFLDSYKTFGAQYALEMLHSLGSSFDNKYVMNESLQTMMIDLANKDDKCFYKLALNAYHSLQKNESLDLMTIFNEDEFEYNKHDLFKFDEEKQEKDDLYYDVNVVHVTPSCIKVMPRERTQGHRVLRHRIFTDVDEFCLVYFKPDKVGEYINQCRSYAMVLKSGIRICNIHYHFFGASNSQLREHSYWFVRAKSHEEIDQKRRQLGDFSKITNIGKYVARLGLWFSKSIPTGITLTYTEDFDRRVQNGEYCVTKIDDIERNGYCFTDGNGFISKGLARIVAKKLGCRIKTLNHDIYPSAYQIRMAGCKGLVVVEPQSTLDQFYIKFRESMRKFDSDDWNLDICETSQPSKIAFLNFKYTERSENVQIHCQEIKQSMRSSTIKLYRF
;
A
#
# COMPACT_ATOMS: atom_id res chain seq x y z
N MET A 1 8.59 61.82 -2.11
CA MET A 1 9.00 60.44 -2.45
C MET A 1 7.93 59.53 -1.92
N GLU A 2 6.99 59.17 -2.80
CA GLU A 2 5.91 58.24 -2.49
C GLU A 2 6.52 56.88 -2.18
N ASN A 3 6.28 56.40 -0.96
CA ASN A 3 6.49 55.00 -0.62
C ASN A 3 5.44 54.18 -1.37
N GLN A 4 5.79 53.72 -2.57
CA GLN A 4 5.13 52.59 -3.20
C GLN A 4 5.43 51.36 -2.35
N THR A 5 4.59 51.09 -1.36
CA THR A 5 4.43 49.73 -0.84
C THR A 5 3.89 48.89 -1.99
N SER A 6 4.80 48.22 -2.71
CA SER A 6 4.44 47.15 -3.61
C SER A 6 3.72 46.08 -2.78
N ASN A 7 2.40 45.98 -2.95
CA ASN A 7 1.64 44.83 -2.48
C ASN A 7 2.17 43.60 -3.23
N GLN A 8 3.19 42.94 -2.68
CA GLN A 8 3.57 41.60 -3.13
C GLN A 8 2.39 40.68 -2.83
N LYS A 9 1.59 40.33 -3.85
CA LYS A 9 0.61 39.25 -3.76
C LYS A 9 1.36 38.01 -3.29
N SER A 10 0.96 37.45 -2.14
CA SER A 10 1.49 36.20 -1.60
C SER A 10 0.50 35.07 -1.87
N TRP A 11 0.94 33.82 -1.75
CA TRP A 11 0.06 32.66 -1.80
C TRP A 11 -1.12 32.82 -0.81
N SER A 12 -2.32 32.46 -1.25
CA SER A 12 -3.55 32.47 -0.47
C SER A 12 -4.31 31.17 -0.70
N ASN A 13 -4.84 30.57 0.38
CA ASN A 13 -5.68 29.36 0.27
C ASN A 13 -6.94 29.59 -0.58
N SER A 14 -7.36 30.84 -0.80
CA SER A 14 -8.45 31.16 -1.73
C SER A 14 -8.17 30.74 -3.18
N PHE A 15 -6.90 30.56 -3.57
CA PHE A 15 -6.57 30.03 -4.90
C PHE A 15 -7.03 28.57 -5.06
N LEU A 16 -6.94 27.75 -4.01
CA LEU A 16 -7.43 26.37 -4.03
C LEU A 16 -8.96 26.32 -4.17
N ASP A 17 -9.66 27.25 -3.52
CA ASP A 17 -11.13 27.31 -3.54
C ASP A 17 -11.69 27.60 -4.94
N SER A 18 -10.89 28.16 -5.86
CA SER A 18 -11.26 28.35 -7.27
C SER A 18 -11.33 27.05 -8.07
N TYR A 19 -10.74 25.95 -7.57
CA TYR A 19 -10.75 24.64 -8.23
C TYR A 19 -11.85 23.76 -7.64
N LYS A 20 -12.75 23.25 -8.50
CA LYS A 20 -13.98 22.56 -8.08
C LYS A 20 -13.77 21.14 -7.54
N THR A 21 -12.78 20.41 -8.06
CA THR A 21 -12.55 19.01 -7.69
C THR A 21 -11.37 18.88 -6.74
N PHE A 22 -11.40 17.84 -5.90
CA PHE A 22 -10.27 17.53 -5.03
C PHE A 22 -9.01 17.18 -5.83
N GLY A 23 -9.14 16.46 -6.95
CA GLY A 23 -8.00 16.14 -7.83
C GLY A 23 -7.30 17.38 -8.36
N ALA A 24 -8.05 18.40 -8.77
CA ALA A 24 -7.49 19.67 -9.24
C ALA A 24 -6.88 20.50 -8.10
N GLN A 25 -7.53 20.55 -6.92
CA GLN A 25 -6.96 21.18 -5.73
C GLN A 25 -5.65 20.51 -5.32
N TYR A 26 -5.60 19.18 -5.33
CA TYR A 26 -4.40 18.40 -5.02
C TYR A 26 -3.28 18.68 -6.02
N ALA A 27 -3.59 18.75 -7.32
CA ALA A 27 -2.62 19.10 -8.36
C ALA A 27 -2.01 20.50 -8.14
N LEU A 28 -2.84 21.47 -7.76
CA LEU A 28 -2.36 22.81 -7.44
C LEU A 28 -1.48 22.83 -6.18
N GLU A 29 -1.90 22.14 -5.11
CA GLU A 29 -1.14 22.03 -3.87
C GLU A 29 0.21 21.30 -4.06
N MET A 30 0.25 20.31 -4.96
CA MET A 30 1.47 19.64 -5.40
C MET A 30 2.43 20.62 -6.08
N LEU A 31 1.93 21.49 -6.96
CA LEU A 31 2.76 22.52 -7.59
C LEU A 31 3.22 23.58 -6.59
N HIS A 32 2.33 24.02 -5.69
CA HIS A 32 2.65 24.92 -4.58
C HIS A 32 3.77 24.37 -3.68
N SER A 33 3.86 23.04 -3.53
CA SER A 33 4.92 22.38 -2.75
C SER A 33 6.33 22.58 -3.33
N LEU A 34 6.46 23.12 -4.55
CA LEU A 34 7.74 23.57 -5.13
C LEU A 34 8.17 24.97 -4.63
N GLY A 35 7.32 25.67 -3.88
CA GLY A 35 7.60 26.99 -3.33
C GLY A 35 7.78 28.04 -4.42
N SER A 36 8.79 28.90 -4.26
CA SER A 36 9.03 30.07 -5.13
C SER A 36 9.20 29.73 -6.61
N SER A 37 9.65 28.52 -6.95
CA SER A 37 9.80 28.07 -8.34
C SER A 37 8.45 27.99 -9.08
N PHE A 38 7.35 27.79 -8.35
CA PHE A 38 5.98 27.83 -8.89
C PHE A 38 5.23 29.09 -8.46
N ASP A 39 5.25 29.42 -7.17
CA ASP A 39 4.40 30.47 -6.58
C ASP A 39 4.60 31.82 -7.25
N ASN A 40 5.85 32.22 -7.52
CA ASN A 40 6.15 33.50 -8.17
C ASN A 40 5.57 33.60 -9.58
N LYS A 41 5.47 32.47 -10.30
CA LYS A 41 4.93 32.41 -11.67
C LYS A 41 3.41 32.40 -11.66
N TYR A 42 2.81 31.69 -10.71
CA TYR A 42 1.36 31.55 -10.61
C TYR A 42 0.70 32.80 -10.03
N VAL A 43 1.16 33.28 -8.88
CA VAL A 43 0.50 34.37 -8.13
C VAL A 43 0.48 35.70 -8.90
N MET A 44 1.51 35.94 -9.73
CA MET A 44 1.65 37.18 -10.50
C MET A 44 0.99 37.14 -11.89
N ASN A 45 0.48 35.98 -12.34
CA ASN A 45 -0.04 35.80 -13.70
C ASN A 45 -1.52 35.38 -13.70
N GLU A 46 -2.42 36.36 -13.80
CA GLU A 46 -3.88 36.12 -13.82
C GLU A 46 -4.35 35.35 -15.06
N SER A 47 -3.63 35.46 -16.18
CA SER A 47 -3.92 34.69 -17.40
C SER A 47 -3.66 33.20 -17.19
N LEU A 48 -2.50 32.86 -16.59
CA LEU A 48 -2.15 31.49 -16.23
C LEU A 48 -3.16 30.91 -15.22
N GLN A 49 -3.55 31.70 -14.21
CA GLN A 49 -4.56 31.27 -13.23
C GLN A 49 -5.88 30.91 -13.91
N THR A 50 -6.40 31.80 -14.74
CA THR A 50 -7.66 31.58 -15.48
C THR A 50 -7.57 30.35 -16.36
N MET A 51 -6.49 30.21 -17.12
CA MET A 51 -6.26 29.08 -18.01
C MET A 51 -6.17 27.75 -17.25
N MET A 52 -5.42 27.68 -16.14
CA MET A 52 -5.35 26.47 -15.33
C MET A 52 -6.71 26.10 -14.72
N ILE A 53 -7.51 27.08 -14.30
CA ILE A 53 -8.87 26.85 -13.78
C ILE A 53 -9.78 26.31 -14.88
N ASP A 54 -9.71 26.88 -16.08
CA ASP A 54 -10.52 26.44 -17.23
C ASP A 54 -10.17 25.01 -17.65
N LEU A 55 -8.87 24.69 -17.75
CA LEU A 55 -8.41 23.32 -18.05
C LEU A 55 -8.84 22.32 -16.96
N ALA A 56 -8.73 22.70 -15.69
CA ALA A 56 -9.19 21.87 -14.57
C ALA A 56 -10.70 21.63 -14.56
N ASN A 57 -11.48 22.62 -15.00
CA ASN A 57 -12.94 22.49 -15.11
C ASN A 57 -13.37 21.64 -16.32
N LYS A 58 -12.53 21.52 -17.36
CA LYS A 58 -12.80 20.68 -18.53
C LYS A 58 -12.62 19.19 -18.21
N ASP A 59 -11.48 18.82 -17.63
CA ASP A 59 -11.16 17.43 -17.25
C ASP A 59 -10.07 17.45 -16.15
N ASP A 60 -10.41 16.96 -14.97
CA ASP A 60 -9.53 17.02 -13.81
C ASP A 60 -8.35 16.03 -13.90
N LYS A 61 -8.55 14.87 -14.54
CA LYS A 61 -7.50 13.86 -14.77
C LYS A 61 -6.47 14.38 -15.76
N CYS A 62 -6.93 14.97 -16.86
CA CYS A 62 -6.03 15.57 -17.85
C CYS A 62 -5.26 16.74 -17.24
N PHE A 63 -5.95 17.63 -16.50
CA PHE A 63 -5.30 18.71 -15.77
C PHE A 63 -4.25 18.21 -14.77
N TYR A 64 -4.54 17.15 -14.00
CA TYR A 64 -3.55 16.55 -13.11
C TYR A 64 -2.29 16.08 -13.85
N LYS A 65 -2.43 15.51 -15.06
CA LYS A 65 -1.29 15.08 -15.87
C LYS A 65 -0.44 16.25 -16.38
N LEU A 66 -1.07 17.36 -16.79
CA LEU A 66 -0.37 18.60 -17.11
C LEU A 66 0.38 19.16 -15.89
N ALA A 67 -0.29 19.19 -14.73
CA ALA A 67 0.34 19.62 -13.47
C ALA A 67 1.51 18.71 -13.08
N LEU A 68 1.41 17.40 -13.30
CA LEU A 68 2.51 16.46 -13.08
C LEU A 68 3.70 16.72 -14.02
N ASN A 69 3.44 17.01 -15.30
CA ASN A 69 4.47 17.40 -16.26
C ASN A 69 5.14 18.72 -15.82
N ALA A 70 4.35 19.73 -15.45
CA ALA A 70 4.85 21.00 -14.92
C ALA A 70 5.70 20.79 -13.65
N TYR A 71 5.26 19.93 -12.74
CA TYR A 71 6.00 19.62 -11.51
C TYR A 71 7.39 19.05 -11.82
N HIS A 72 7.48 18.04 -12.68
CA HIS A 72 8.76 17.44 -13.06
C HIS A 72 9.63 18.39 -13.90
N SER A 73 9.03 19.22 -14.74
CA SER A 73 9.76 20.17 -15.59
C SER A 73 10.34 21.33 -14.78
N LEU A 74 9.60 21.87 -13.81
CA LEU A 74 10.08 22.91 -12.90
C LEU A 74 11.21 22.41 -11.99
N GLN A 75 11.20 21.15 -11.58
CA GLN A 75 12.31 20.55 -10.82
C GLN A 75 13.63 20.49 -11.61
N LYS A 76 13.56 20.48 -12.94
CA LYS A 76 14.72 20.47 -13.83
C LYS A 76 15.11 21.88 -14.30
N ASN A 77 14.12 22.73 -14.54
CA ASN A 77 14.30 24.08 -15.05
C ASN A 77 13.33 25.06 -14.35
N GLU A 78 13.83 25.80 -13.37
CA GLU A 78 13.04 26.78 -12.62
C GLU A 78 12.60 27.99 -13.48
N SER A 79 13.27 28.25 -14.61
CA SER A 79 12.95 29.37 -15.51
C SER A 79 11.85 29.03 -16.53
N LEU A 80 11.30 27.83 -16.50
CA LEU A 80 10.25 27.38 -17.43
C LEU A 80 9.03 28.33 -17.43
N ASP A 81 8.50 28.62 -18.62
CA ASP A 81 7.22 29.30 -18.78
C ASP A 81 6.08 28.28 -18.73
N LEU A 82 5.22 28.41 -17.72
CA LEU A 82 4.13 27.47 -17.47
C LEU A 82 3.04 27.52 -18.54
N MET A 83 2.91 28.63 -19.29
CA MET A 83 1.96 28.73 -20.40
C MET A 83 2.31 27.75 -21.55
N THR A 84 3.57 27.29 -21.62
CA THR A 84 3.99 26.27 -22.60
C THR A 84 3.47 24.87 -22.27
N ILE A 85 3.07 24.62 -21.02
CA ILE A 85 2.51 23.33 -20.57
C ILE A 85 1.00 23.43 -20.41
N PHE A 86 0.52 24.50 -19.78
CA PHE A 86 -0.91 24.75 -19.64
C PHE A 86 -1.39 25.47 -20.89
N ASN A 87 -1.81 24.72 -21.89
CA ASN A 87 -2.49 25.22 -23.09
C ASN A 87 -3.40 24.13 -23.67
N GLU A 88 -4.26 24.52 -24.61
CA GLU A 88 -5.24 23.60 -25.22
C GLU A 88 -4.59 22.47 -26.03
N ASP A 89 -3.50 22.74 -26.75
CA ASP A 89 -2.84 21.75 -27.61
C ASP A 89 -2.26 20.60 -26.77
N GLU A 90 -1.54 20.93 -25.70
CA GLU A 90 -1.01 19.96 -24.74
C GLU A 90 -2.13 19.24 -23.99
N PHE A 91 -3.23 19.93 -23.67
CA PHE A 91 -4.39 19.34 -23.01
C PHE A 91 -5.06 18.27 -23.89
N GLU A 92 -5.33 18.58 -25.16
CA GLU A 92 -5.94 17.62 -26.09
C GLU A 92 -5.01 16.44 -26.38
N TYR A 93 -3.69 16.67 -26.48
CA TYR A 93 -2.71 15.58 -26.59
C TYR A 93 -2.76 14.62 -25.40
N ASN A 94 -2.73 15.16 -24.17
CA ASN A 94 -2.75 14.36 -22.94
C ASN A 94 -4.08 13.61 -22.75
N LYS A 95 -5.19 14.22 -23.16
CA LYS A 95 -6.51 13.61 -23.16
C LYS A 95 -6.55 12.40 -24.09
N HIS A 96 -6.05 12.54 -25.32
CA HIS A 96 -5.98 11.43 -26.27
C HIS A 96 -5.05 10.30 -25.80
N ASP A 97 -3.92 10.64 -25.17
CA ASP A 97 -3.02 9.66 -24.55
C ASP A 97 -3.67 8.91 -23.38
N LEU A 98 -4.47 9.60 -22.54
CA LEU A 98 -5.26 8.97 -21.49
C LEU A 98 -6.29 7.98 -22.04
N PHE A 99 -7.03 8.35 -23.08
CA PHE A 99 -7.99 7.44 -23.72
C PHE A 99 -7.34 6.18 -24.26
N LYS A 100 -6.19 6.31 -24.95
CA LYS A 100 -5.41 5.16 -25.42
C LYS A 100 -4.94 4.27 -24.28
N PHE A 101 -4.47 4.88 -23.19
CA PHE A 101 -3.96 4.14 -22.05
C PHE A 101 -5.05 3.39 -21.28
N ASP A 102 -6.25 3.98 -21.14
CA ASP A 102 -7.41 3.37 -20.48
C ASP A 102 -7.95 2.16 -21.29
N GLU A 103 -7.93 2.23 -22.62
CA GLU A 103 -8.30 1.10 -23.50
C GLU A 103 -7.33 -0.10 -23.36
N GLU A 104 -6.03 0.15 -23.20
CA GLU A 104 -5.02 -0.92 -23.08
C GLU A 104 -5.01 -1.61 -21.70
N LYS A 105 -5.59 -1.00 -20.66
CA LYS A 105 -5.42 -1.42 -19.25
C LYS A 105 -6.57 -2.22 -18.64
N GLN A 106 -7.71 -2.32 -19.32
CA GLN A 106 -8.98 -2.81 -18.78
C GLN A 106 -8.98 -4.26 -18.21
N GLU A 107 -7.90 -5.04 -18.33
CA GLU A 107 -7.83 -6.40 -17.78
C GLU A 107 -6.78 -6.63 -16.65
N LYS A 108 -5.89 -5.67 -16.34
CA LYS A 108 -4.79 -5.89 -15.38
C LYS A 108 -4.74 -4.91 -14.19
N ASP A 109 -5.61 -3.90 -14.16
CA ASP A 109 -5.40 -2.73 -13.30
C ASP A 109 -6.22 -2.66 -11.99
N ASP A 110 -7.17 -3.55 -11.76
CA ASP A 110 -8.04 -3.55 -10.57
C ASP A 110 -7.31 -3.77 -9.23
N LEU A 111 -6.00 -4.03 -9.29
CA LEU A 111 -5.15 -4.26 -8.13
C LEU A 111 -4.26 -3.08 -7.74
N TYR A 112 -4.25 -2.00 -8.53
CA TYR A 112 -3.41 -0.83 -8.28
C TYR A 112 -4.26 0.41 -8.06
N TYR A 113 -3.79 1.27 -7.18
CA TYR A 113 -4.46 2.51 -6.81
C TYR A 113 -3.46 3.65 -6.81
N ASP A 114 -3.84 4.78 -7.40
CA ASP A 114 -3.06 6.01 -7.35
C ASP A 114 -3.48 6.79 -6.10
N VAL A 115 -2.64 6.74 -5.07
CA VAL A 115 -2.96 7.32 -3.76
C VAL A 115 -2.28 8.67 -3.55
N ASN A 116 -2.93 9.53 -2.77
CA ASN A 116 -2.35 10.81 -2.37
C ASN A 116 -1.12 10.60 -1.49
N VAL A 117 -0.05 11.37 -1.73
CA VAL A 117 1.23 11.22 -1.03
C VAL A 117 1.71 12.54 -0.47
N VAL A 118 2.19 12.48 0.77
CA VAL A 118 2.82 13.61 1.44
C VAL A 118 4.16 13.20 2.02
N HIS A 119 5.15 14.05 1.80
CA HIS A 119 6.42 13.99 2.54
C HIS A 119 6.37 15.01 3.67
N VAL A 120 6.55 14.52 4.90
CA VAL A 120 6.74 15.35 6.08
C VAL A 120 8.20 15.31 6.45
N THR A 121 8.80 16.47 6.49
CA THR A 121 10.13 16.68 7.05
C THR A 121 10.01 17.57 8.30
N PRO A 122 11.07 17.71 9.11
CA PRO A 122 11.03 18.64 10.23
C PRO A 122 10.67 20.07 9.77
N SER A 123 11.20 20.50 8.63
CA SER A 123 11.04 21.86 8.12
C SER A 123 9.80 22.11 7.25
N CYS A 124 9.21 21.09 6.62
CA CYS A 124 8.07 21.30 5.71
C CYS A 124 7.14 20.08 5.59
N ILE A 125 5.93 20.34 5.10
CA ILE A 125 5.02 19.31 4.57
C ILE A 125 4.93 19.59 3.07
N LYS A 126 5.23 18.58 2.26
CA LYS A 126 5.24 18.67 0.79
C LYS A 126 4.25 17.67 0.22
N VAL A 127 3.29 18.16 -0.54
CA VAL A 127 2.40 17.33 -1.35
C VAL A 127 3.21 16.83 -2.55
N MET A 128 3.16 15.52 -2.75
CA MET A 128 3.95 14.84 -3.78
C MET A 128 3.03 14.37 -4.91
N PRO A 129 3.57 14.06 -6.10
CA PRO A 129 2.86 13.26 -7.08
C PRO A 129 2.24 12.01 -6.43
N ARG A 130 1.00 11.70 -6.82
CA ARG A 130 0.31 10.48 -6.42
C ARG A 130 1.19 9.26 -6.72
N GLU A 131 1.23 8.34 -5.78
CA GLU A 131 2.02 7.11 -5.90
C GLU A 131 1.09 5.97 -6.26
N ARG A 132 1.49 5.22 -7.27
CA ARG A 132 0.80 4.02 -7.69
C ARG A 132 1.19 2.85 -6.79
N THR A 133 0.26 2.40 -5.97
CA THR A 133 0.50 1.33 -5.01
C THR A 133 -0.37 0.12 -5.29
N GLN A 134 0.13 -1.07 -4.97
CA GLN A 134 -0.71 -2.26 -4.96
C GLN A 134 -1.72 -2.14 -3.83
N GLY A 135 -2.99 -2.40 -4.12
CA GLY A 135 -4.06 -2.38 -3.15
C GLY A 135 -3.72 -3.18 -1.90
N HIS A 136 -3.80 -2.53 -0.75
CA HIS A 136 -3.87 -3.21 0.53
C HIS A 136 -5.33 -3.61 0.82
N ARG A 137 -5.56 -4.59 1.69
CA ARG A 137 -6.93 -5.01 2.08
C ARG A 137 -7.78 -3.82 2.55
N VAL A 138 -7.17 -2.90 3.29
CA VAL A 138 -7.87 -1.70 3.78
C VAL A 138 -8.40 -0.81 2.65
N LEU A 139 -7.65 -0.66 1.54
CA LEU A 139 -8.03 0.21 0.42
C LEU A 139 -9.22 -0.37 -0.36
N ARG A 140 -9.43 -1.69 -0.24
CA ARG A 140 -10.54 -2.43 -0.85
C ARG A 140 -11.73 -2.62 0.08
N HIS A 141 -11.61 -2.22 1.35
CA HIS A 141 -12.64 -2.52 2.33
C HIS A 141 -13.87 -1.64 2.09
N ARG A 142 -15.05 -2.24 2.09
CA ARG A 142 -16.35 -1.62 1.75
C ARG A 142 -16.74 -0.37 2.54
N ILE A 143 -16.03 -0.05 3.62
CA ILE A 143 -16.30 1.15 4.44
C ILE A 143 -15.69 2.41 3.83
N PHE A 144 -14.77 2.25 2.88
CA PHE A 144 -14.15 3.35 2.17
C PHE A 144 -14.78 3.44 0.79
N THR A 145 -15.17 4.65 0.41
CA THR A 145 -15.90 4.90 -0.84
C THR A 145 -14.92 5.11 -1.99
N ASP A 146 -13.78 5.74 -1.71
CA ASP A 146 -12.78 6.10 -2.70
C ASP A 146 -11.37 6.10 -2.10
N VAL A 147 -10.37 5.96 -2.97
CA VAL A 147 -8.95 5.98 -2.59
C VAL A 147 -8.49 7.35 -2.09
N ASP A 148 -9.17 8.44 -2.45
CA ASP A 148 -8.84 9.77 -1.93
C ASP A 148 -9.22 9.96 -0.46
N GLU A 149 -9.93 9.00 0.15
CA GLU A 149 -10.01 8.90 1.60
C GLU A 149 -8.66 8.60 2.25
N PHE A 150 -7.69 8.08 1.52
CA PHE A 150 -6.38 7.73 2.04
C PHE A 150 -5.31 8.73 1.60
N CYS A 151 -4.31 8.88 2.46
CA CYS A 151 -3.07 9.56 2.16
C CYS A 151 -1.90 8.74 2.72
N LEU A 152 -0.90 8.48 1.88
CA LEU A 152 0.35 7.85 2.28
C LEU A 152 1.35 8.93 2.71
N VAL A 153 1.74 8.89 3.98
CA VAL A 153 2.60 9.90 4.59
C VAL A 153 3.97 9.31 4.86
N TYR A 154 5.01 9.93 4.31
CA TYR A 154 6.40 9.55 4.57
C TYR A 154 7.08 10.55 5.49
N PHE A 155 7.75 10.07 6.53
CA PHE A 155 8.62 10.89 7.35
C PHE A 155 10.03 10.82 6.79
N LYS A 156 10.55 11.96 6.34
CA LYS A 156 11.86 12.07 5.68
C LYS A 156 12.71 13.14 6.37
N PRO A 157 14.04 12.97 6.43
CA PRO A 157 14.91 14.05 6.88
C PRO A 157 14.81 15.26 5.94
N ASP A 158 15.13 16.44 6.46
CA ASP A 158 15.36 17.61 5.61
C ASP A 158 16.54 17.37 4.66
N LYS A 159 16.58 18.13 3.56
CA LYS A 159 17.75 18.13 2.67
C LYS A 159 18.95 18.66 3.45
N VAL A 160 20.13 18.08 3.19
CA VAL A 160 21.38 18.47 3.84
C VAL A 160 21.63 19.97 3.64
N GLY A 161 21.81 20.72 4.73
CA GLY A 161 22.09 22.16 4.72
C GLY A 161 20.89 23.05 5.06
N GLU A 162 19.67 22.52 5.12
CA GLU A 162 18.48 23.24 5.58
C GLU A 162 18.28 23.01 7.09
N TYR A 163 19.06 23.70 7.93
CA TYR A 163 18.83 23.70 9.38
C TYR A 163 17.92 24.86 9.76
N ILE A 164 16.68 24.54 10.14
CA ILE A 164 15.70 25.54 10.59
C ILE A 164 15.55 25.45 12.11
N ASN A 165 15.40 26.60 12.76
CA ASN A 165 15.16 26.70 14.21
C ASN A 165 13.78 26.16 14.65
N GLN A 166 12.92 25.80 13.71
CA GLN A 166 11.57 25.29 13.97
C GLN A 166 11.41 23.89 13.38
N CYS A 167 11.54 22.87 14.22
CA CYS A 167 11.33 21.48 13.85
C CYS A 167 9.89 21.06 14.14
N ARG A 168 9.17 20.57 13.13
CA ARG A 168 7.91 19.84 13.34
C ARG A 168 8.20 18.57 14.11
N SER A 169 7.41 18.34 15.16
CA SER A 169 7.40 17.07 15.85
C SER A 169 6.57 16.06 15.07
N TYR A 170 7.17 14.95 14.63
CA TYR A 170 6.43 13.84 14.01
C TYR A 170 5.36 13.27 14.95
N ALA A 171 5.58 13.32 16.27
CA ALA A 171 4.55 12.94 17.22
C ALA A 171 3.33 13.86 17.18
N MET A 172 3.55 15.17 16.97
CA MET A 172 2.45 16.14 16.77
C MET A 172 1.69 15.83 15.47
N VAL A 173 2.40 15.49 14.39
CA VAL A 173 1.79 15.12 13.10
C VAL A 173 0.92 13.86 13.23
N LEU A 174 1.42 12.83 13.92
CA LEU A 174 0.65 11.61 14.19
C LEU A 174 -0.58 11.87 15.06
N LYS A 175 -0.48 12.79 16.03
CA LYS A 175 -1.59 13.11 16.96
C LYS A 175 -2.66 13.98 16.32
N SER A 176 -2.24 15.06 15.66
CA SER A 176 -3.12 16.09 15.12
C SER A 176 -3.64 15.75 13.73
N GLY A 177 -2.87 15.01 12.92
CA GLY A 177 -3.14 14.81 11.50
C GLY A 177 -2.39 15.80 10.61
N ILE A 178 -2.68 15.72 9.32
CA ILE A 178 -2.21 16.64 8.28
C ILE A 178 -3.39 17.15 7.47
N ARG A 179 -3.36 18.42 7.08
CA ARG A 179 -4.35 19.00 6.19
C ARG A 179 -3.76 19.15 4.80
N ILE A 180 -4.47 18.65 3.80
CA ILE A 180 -4.15 18.81 2.38
C ILE A 180 -5.38 19.44 1.75
N CYS A 181 -5.23 20.62 1.15
CA CYS A 181 -6.35 21.41 0.66
C CYS A 181 -7.39 21.63 1.80
N ASN A 182 -8.66 21.32 1.56
CA ASN A 182 -9.73 21.40 2.55
C ASN A 182 -10.01 20.07 3.28
N ILE A 183 -9.09 19.10 3.20
CA ILE A 183 -9.28 17.75 3.74
C ILE A 183 -8.30 17.47 4.87
N HIS A 184 -8.82 17.00 6.00
CA HIS A 184 -8.00 16.62 7.15
C HIS A 184 -7.83 15.09 7.19
N TYR A 185 -6.57 14.67 7.19
CA TYR A 185 -6.15 13.28 7.22
C TYR A 185 -5.53 12.98 8.58
N HIS A 186 -5.90 11.85 9.18
CA HIS A 186 -5.41 11.42 10.48
C HIS A 186 -4.75 10.04 10.41
N PHE A 187 -3.76 9.80 11.26
CA PHE A 187 -3.06 8.52 11.30
C PHE A 187 -4.03 7.35 11.51
N PHE A 188 -4.03 6.40 10.57
CA PHE A 188 -4.92 5.26 10.58
C PHE A 188 -4.20 3.97 10.95
N GLY A 189 -3.07 3.69 10.30
CA GLY A 189 -2.24 2.51 10.59
C GLY A 189 -1.04 2.37 9.66
N ALA A 190 -0.25 1.31 9.86
CA ALA A 190 0.90 0.98 9.01
C ALA A 190 1.18 -0.52 9.12
N SER A 191 1.68 -1.12 8.04
CA SER A 191 2.25 -2.47 8.10
C SER A 191 3.69 -2.46 8.64
N ASN A 192 4.21 -3.62 9.02
CA ASN A 192 5.58 -3.72 9.55
C ASN A 192 6.66 -3.28 8.55
N SER A 193 6.44 -3.44 7.23
CA SER A 193 7.37 -2.92 6.22
C SER A 193 7.33 -1.40 6.19
N GLN A 194 6.14 -0.82 6.22
CA GLN A 194 5.95 0.62 6.21
C GLN A 194 6.55 1.31 7.44
N LEU A 195 6.43 0.69 8.63
CA LEU A 195 7.10 1.18 9.83
C LEU A 195 8.64 1.25 9.67
N ARG A 196 9.26 0.31 8.96
CA ARG A 196 10.71 0.33 8.68
C ARG A 196 11.08 1.37 7.62
N GLU A 197 10.17 1.66 6.71
CA GLU A 197 10.33 2.66 5.65
C GLU A 197 9.91 4.06 6.10
N HIS A 198 9.51 4.23 7.36
CA HIS A 198 8.94 5.46 7.91
C HIS A 198 7.75 6.00 7.09
N SER A 199 6.91 5.09 6.60
CA SER A 199 5.68 5.39 5.88
C SER A 199 4.44 4.97 6.68
N TYR A 200 3.36 5.75 6.55
CA TYR A 200 2.16 5.60 7.37
C TYR A 200 0.91 5.90 6.54
N TRP A 201 -0.15 5.14 6.76
CA TRP A 201 -1.44 5.42 6.16
C TRP A 201 -2.23 6.37 7.05
N PHE A 202 -2.64 7.48 6.47
CA PHE A 202 -3.59 8.40 7.05
C PHE A 202 -4.92 8.28 6.31
N VAL A 203 -6.02 8.58 7.01
CA VAL A 203 -7.38 8.52 6.49
C VAL A 203 -8.11 9.84 6.74
N ARG A 204 -8.96 10.22 5.80
CA ARG A 204 -9.91 11.31 5.94
C ARG A 204 -10.86 11.02 7.08
N ALA A 205 -10.90 11.92 8.06
CA ALA A 205 -11.84 11.86 9.18
C ALA A 205 -12.07 13.25 9.75
N LYS A 206 -13.26 13.49 10.31
CA LYS A 206 -13.64 14.75 10.97
C LYS A 206 -13.27 14.78 12.46
N SER A 207 -13.05 13.62 13.07
CA SER A 207 -12.74 13.48 14.49
C SER A 207 -12.01 12.17 14.79
N HIS A 208 -11.36 12.07 15.95
CA HIS A 208 -10.78 10.80 16.41
C HIS A 208 -11.82 9.71 16.63
N GLU A 209 -13.05 10.06 17.00
CA GLU A 209 -14.14 9.08 17.15
C GLU A 209 -14.51 8.42 15.80
N GLU A 210 -14.53 9.18 14.70
CA GLU A 210 -14.75 8.62 13.37
C GLU A 210 -13.63 7.65 12.97
N ILE A 211 -12.38 7.94 13.33
CA ILE A 211 -11.24 7.05 13.10
C ILE A 211 -11.46 5.72 13.84
N ASP A 212 -11.85 5.79 15.11
CA ASP A 212 -12.06 4.60 15.93
C ASP A 212 -13.29 3.80 15.47
N GLN A 213 -14.34 4.47 14.99
CA GLN A 213 -15.46 3.82 14.31
C GLN A 213 -14.99 3.06 13.06
N LYS A 214 -14.19 3.70 12.18
CA LYS A 214 -13.62 3.05 10.99
C LYS A 214 -12.74 1.85 11.38
N ARG A 215 -11.96 1.93 12.46
CA ARG A 215 -11.15 0.79 12.97
C ARG A 215 -12.02 -0.35 13.47
N ARG A 216 -13.10 -0.07 14.21
CA ARG A 216 -14.04 -1.11 14.70
C ARG A 216 -14.71 -1.87 13.56
N GLN A 217 -14.90 -1.24 12.40
CA GLN A 217 -15.42 -1.92 11.21
C GLN A 217 -14.43 -2.90 10.58
N LEU A 218 -13.12 -2.75 10.83
CA LEU A 218 -12.11 -3.71 10.35
C LEU A 218 -12.03 -4.97 11.23
N GLY A 219 -12.57 -4.93 12.44
CA GLY A 219 -12.58 -6.05 13.36
C GLY A 219 -12.65 -5.61 14.81
N ASP A 220 -12.84 -6.59 15.68
CA ASP A 220 -12.80 -6.40 17.12
C ASP A 220 -11.37 -6.58 17.65
N PHE A 221 -10.80 -5.45 18.09
CA PHE A 221 -9.49 -5.35 18.70
C PHE A 221 -9.57 -5.15 20.22
N SER A 222 -10.76 -5.17 20.82
CA SER A 222 -10.99 -4.86 22.25
C SER A 222 -10.22 -5.77 23.21
N LYS A 223 -10.00 -7.02 22.81
CA LYS A 223 -9.23 -8.02 23.57
C LYS A 223 -7.72 -7.74 23.60
N ILE A 224 -7.22 -6.80 22.78
CA ILE A 224 -5.78 -6.51 22.65
C ILE A 224 -5.41 -5.33 23.53
N THR A 225 -4.81 -5.62 24.69
CA THR A 225 -4.39 -4.59 25.67
C THR A 225 -3.01 -3.98 25.38
N ASN A 226 -2.13 -4.73 24.69
CA ASN A 226 -0.79 -4.24 24.38
C ASN A 226 -0.79 -3.40 23.10
N ILE A 227 -0.36 -2.14 23.21
CA ILE A 227 -0.34 -1.17 22.10
C ILE A 227 0.48 -1.66 20.90
N GLY A 228 1.66 -2.26 21.15
CA GLY A 228 2.49 -2.80 20.07
C GLY A 228 1.80 -3.94 19.32
N LYS A 229 1.14 -4.85 20.04
CA LYS A 229 0.32 -5.91 19.44
C LYS A 229 -0.88 -5.32 18.68
N TYR A 230 -1.55 -4.31 19.23
CA TYR A 230 -2.67 -3.63 18.58
C TYR A 230 -2.27 -3.06 17.22
N VAL A 231 -1.20 -2.27 17.18
CA VAL A 231 -0.67 -1.68 15.93
C VAL A 231 -0.29 -2.78 14.94
N ALA A 232 0.38 -3.85 15.41
CA ALA A 232 0.75 -4.97 14.55
C ALA A 232 -0.47 -5.76 14.00
N ARG A 233 -1.60 -5.81 14.72
CA ARG A 233 -2.84 -6.46 14.26
C ARG A 233 -3.62 -5.60 13.29
N LEU A 234 -3.76 -4.32 13.59
CA LEU A 234 -4.34 -3.35 12.66
C LEU A 234 -3.51 -3.28 11.37
N GLY A 235 -2.18 -3.35 11.48
CA GLY A 235 -1.21 -3.42 10.38
C GLY A 235 -1.41 -4.58 9.40
N LEU A 236 -2.18 -5.63 9.77
CA LEU A 236 -2.49 -6.75 8.86
C LEU A 236 -3.38 -6.30 7.70
N TRP A 237 -4.20 -5.27 7.88
CA TRP A 237 -5.03 -4.67 6.83
C TRP A 237 -4.22 -3.87 5.80
N PHE A 238 -3.03 -3.42 6.18
CA PHE A 238 -2.12 -2.60 5.35
C PHE A 238 -1.00 -3.41 4.70
N SER A 239 -1.07 -4.73 4.81
CA SER A 239 -0.06 -5.59 4.21
C SER A 239 -0.40 -5.87 2.76
N LYS A 240 0.62 -5.89 1.88
CA LYS A 240 0.46 -6.24 0.46
C LYS A 240 -0.08 -7.67 0.32
N SER A 241 -1.21 -7.81 -0.36
CA SER A 241 -1.84 -9.08 -0.72
C SER A 241 -2.70 -8.93 -1.96
N ILE A 242 -2.84 -10.04 -2.69
CA ILE A 242 -3.67 -10.14 -3.87
C ILE A 242 -5.04 -10.69 -3.44
N PRO A 243 -6.15 -9.94 -3.64
CA PRO A 243 -7.49 -10.43 -3.39
C PRO A 243 -7.84 -11.52 -4.38
N THR A 244 -8.43 -12.62 -3.91
CA THR A 244 -8.90 -13.68 -4.80
C THR A 244 -10.32 -13.42 -5.31
N GLY A 245 -11.05 -12.47 -4.73
CA GLY A 245 -12.48 -12.29 -4.97
C GLY A 245 -13.31 -13.51 -4.56
N ILE A 246 -12.79 -14.33 -3.65
CA ILE A 246 -13.49 -15.46 -3.05
C ILE A 246 -13.83 -15.07 -1.62
N THR A 247 -15.11 -15.11 -1.30
CA THR A 247 -15.65 -14.93 0.05
C THR A 247 -16.08 -16.29 0.57
N LEU A 248 -15.58 -16.67 1.75
CA LEU A 248 -15.93 -17.93 2.41
C LEU A 248 -16.95 -17.68 3.51
N THR A 249 -17.85 -18.62 3.76
CA THR A 249 -18.80 -18.53 4.88
C THR A 249 -18.27 -19.33 6.07
N TYR A 250 -18.07 -18.67 7.22
CA TYR A 250 -17.76 -19.38 8.46
C TYR A 250 -18.95 -20.23 8.92
N THR A 251 -18.71 -21.48 9.29
CA THR A 251 -19.77 -22.44 9.60
C THR A 251 -19.30 -23.53 10.57
N GLU A 252 -20.17 -23.89 11.51
CA GLU A 252 -20.01 -25.08 12.35
C GLU A 252 -20.57 -26.34 11.66
N ASP A 253 -21.57 -26.18 10.79
CA ASP A 253 -22.11 -27.25 9.94
C ASP A 253 -21.25 -27.44 8.68
N PHE A 254 -20.02 -27.88 8.90
CA PHE A 254 -18.98 -27.94 7.86
C PHE A 254 -19.27 -29.02 6.81
N ASP A 255 -19.54 -30.25 7.24
CA ASP A 255 -19.64 -31.40 6.33
C ASP A 255 -20.80 -31.25 5.34
N ARG A 256 -21.96 -30.76 5.80
CA ARG A 256 -23.12 -30.52 4.93
C ARG A 256 -22.82 -29.48 3.84
N ARG A 257 -22.18 -28.36 4.21
CA ARG A 257 -21.86 -27.29 3.25
C ARG A 257 -20.81 -27.71 2.24
N VAL A 258 -19.81 -28.50 2.67
CA VAL A 258 -18.83 -29.09 1.76
C VAL A 258 -19.50 -30.03 0.76
N GLN A 259 -20.44 -30.88 1.21
CA GLN A 259 -21.21 -31.77 0.33
C GLN A 259 -22.10 -31.01 -0.68
N ASN A 260 -22.60 -29.83 -0.29
CA ASN A 260 -23.36 -28.94 -1.18
C ASN A 260 -22.47 -28.15 -2.17
N GLY A 261 -21.14 -28.29 -2.11
CA GLY A 261 -20.22 -27.53 -2.95
C GLY A 261 -20.10 -26.05 -2.58
N GLU A 262 -20.43 -25.69 -1.34
CA GLU A 262 -20.37 -24.30 -0.87
C GLU A 262 -18.94 -23.89 -0.47
N TYR A 263 -18.65 -22.60 -0.65
CA TYR A 263 -17.40 -21.98 -0.21
C TYR A 263 -17.46 -21.71 1.30
N CYS A 264 -16.78 -22.54 2.08
CA CYS A 264 -16.88 -22.50 3.54
C CYS A 264 -15.53 -22.47 4.26
N VAL A 265 -15.55 -21.98 5.49
CA VAL A 265 -14.40 -21.98 6.38
C VAL A 265 -14.80 -22.48 7.76
N THR A 266 -13.95 -23.30 8.36
CA THR A 266 -14.18 -23.83 9.72
C THR A 266 -12.91 -23.81 10.55
N LYS A 267 -13.07 -23.91 11.87
CA LYS A 267 -11.97 -23.97 12.84
C LYS A 267 -11.62 -25.43 13.14
N ILE A 268 -10.33 -25.73 13.22
CA ILE A 268 -9.79 -26.99 13.72
C ILE A 268 -8.75 -26.74 14.83
N ASP A 269 -8.57 -27.71 15.73
CA ASP A 269 -7.71 -27.56 16.91
C ASP A 269 -6.23 -27.66 16.59
N ASP A 270 -5.41 -26.79 17.17
CA ASP A 270 -3.96 -26.90 17.08
C ASP A 270 -3.44 -28.26 17.57
N ILE A 271 -2.42 -28.78 16.87
CA ILE A 271 -1.77 -30.03 17.29
C ILE A 271 -0.74 -29.67 18.36
N GLU A 272 -1.07 -29.99 19.60
CA GLU A 272 -0.23 -29.73 20.76
C GLU A 272 0.32 -31.04 21.33
N ARG A 273 1.62 -31.05 21.66
CA ARG A 273 2.27 -32.16 22.38
C ARG A 273 3.31 -31.60 23.33
N ASN A 274 3.29 -32.08 24.57
CA ASN A 274 4.24 -31.65 25.62
C ASN A 274 4.26 -30.12 25.84
N GLY A 275 3.12 -29.43 25.68
CA GLY A 275 3.03 -27.98 25.84
C GLY A 275 3.55 -27.15 24.66
N TYR A 276 3.94 -27.79 23.55
CA TYR A 276 4.35 -27.11 22.32
C TYR A 276 3.29 -27.27 21.23
N CYS A 277 2.98 -26.18 20.54
CA CYS A 277 2.11 -26.18 19.37
C CYS A 277 2.94 -26.47 18.10
N PHE A 278 2.62 -27.56 17.41
CA PHE A 278 3.31 -28.01 16.19
C PHE A 278 2.69 -27.44 14.91
N THR A 279 1.53 -26.79 15.02
CA THR A 279 0.78 -26.24 13.89
C THR A 279 0.60 -24.73 13.99
N ASP A 280 1.42 -24.03 14.77
CA ASP A 280 1.29 -22.58 14.98
C ASP A 280 1.27 -21.85 13.63
N GLY A 281 0.12 -21.23 13.34
CA GLY A 281 -0.07 -20.45 12.12
C GLY A 281 -0.27 -21.28 10.85
N ASN A 282 -0.60 -22.57 10.94
CA ASN A 282 -0.76 -23.47 9.79
C ASN A 282 -2.16 -24.10 9.72
N GLY A 283 -2.84 -23.96 8.58
CA GLY A 283 -4.15 -24.56 8.31
C GLY A 283 -4.18 -25.37 7.02
N PHE A 284 -5.39 -25.71 6.57
CA PHE A 284 -5.62 -26.46 5.34
C PHE A 284 -6.47 -25.69 4.34
N ILE A 285 -6.22 -25.94 3.04
CA ILE A 285 -7.05 -25.52 1.92
C ILE A 285 -7.40 -26.75 1.08
N SER A 286 -8.65 -26.87 0.63
CA SER A 286 -9.05 -27.99 -0.24
C SER A 286 -8.39 -27.93 -1.62
N LYS A 287 -8.21 -29.08 -2.28
CA LYS A 287 -7.63 -29.14 -3.64
C LYS A 287 -8.45 -28.33 -4.65
N GLY A 288 -9.77 -28.42 -4.59
CA GLY A 288 -10.67 -27.63 -5.44
C GLY A 288 -10.42 -26.13 -5.31
N LEU A 289 -10.47 -25.61 -4.07
CA LEU A 289 -10.26 -24.19 -3.81
C LEU A 289 -8.85 -23.72 -4.18
N ALA A 290 -7.82 -24.50 -3.83
CA ALA A 290 -6.43 -24.18 -4.16
C ALA A 290 -6.20 -23.99 -5.67
N ARG A 291 -6.81 -24.84 -6.51
CA ARG A 291 -6.73 -24.70 -7.97
C ARG A 291 -7.45 -23.46 -8.48
N ILE A 292 -8.60 -23.10 -7.92
CA ILE A 292 -9.33 -21.88 -8.28
C ILE A 292 -8.48 -20.65 -7.94
N VAL A 293 -7.95 -20.60 -6.71
CA VAL A 293 -7.06 -19.53 -6.26
C VAL A 293 -5.84 -19.41 -7.18
N ALA A 294 -5.17 -20.53 -7.48
CA ALA A 294 -4.00 -20.51 -8.34
C ALA A 294 -4.28 -20.04 -9.78
N LYS A 295 -5.44 -20.41 -10.35
CA LYS A 295 -5.87 -19.92 -11.66
C LYS A 295 -6.11 -18.41 -11.63
N LYS A 296 -6.79 -17.91 -10.61
CA LYS A 296 -7.06 -16.46 -10.45
C LYS A 296 -5.78 -15.64 -10.26
N LEU A 297 -4.82 -16.16 -9.51
CA LEU A 297 -3.51 -15.51 -9.32
C LEU A 297 -2.57 -15.67 -10.52
N GLY A 298 -2.93 -16.47 -11.54
CA GLY A 298 -2.05 -16.77 -12.66
C GLY A 298 -0.78 -17.54 -12.26
N CYS A 299 -0.74 -18.18 -11.09
CA CYS A 299 0.46 -18.83 -10.54
C CYS A 299 0.51 -20.34 -10.79
N ARG A 300 -0.36 -20.87 -11.67
CA ARG A 300 -0.21 -22.24 -12.19
C ARG A 300 0.93 -22.30 -13.19
N ILE A 301 1.72 -23.35 -13.14
CA ILE A 301 2.77 -23.62 -14.13
C ILE A 301 2.19 -24.65 -15.11
N LYS A 302 1.98 -24.24 -16.36
CA LYS A 302 1.56 -25.16 -17.41
C LYS A 302 2.76 -25.99 -17.86
N THR A 303 2.61 -27.31 -17.88
CA THR A 303 3.58 -28.21 -18.51
C THR A 303 2.93 -28.97 -19.66
N LEU A 304 3.72 -29.68 -20.47
CA LEU A 304 3.23 -30.46 -21.61
C LEU A 304 2.21 -31.54 -21.20
N ASN A 305 2.36 -32.11 -19.99
CA ASN A 305 1.60 -33.27 -19.55
C ASN A 305 0.62 -32.97 -18.42
N HIS A 306 0.90 -31.98 -17.56
CA HIS A 306 0.01 -31.60 -16.47
C HIS A 306 0.26 -30.18 -15.95
N ASP A 307 -0.78 -29.51 -15.48
CA ASP A 307 -0.63 -28.24 -14.76
C ASP A 307 -0.09 -28.50 -13.34
N ILE A 308 0.95 -27.76 -12.95
CA ILE A 308 1.48 -27.74 -11.58
C ILE A 308 0.85 -26.57 -10.83
N TYR A 309 0.36 -26.85 -9.63
CA TYR A 309 -0.29 -25.89 -8.75
C TYR A 309 0.52 -25.73 -7.45
N PRO A 310 0.51 -24.55 -6.80
CA PRO A 310 1.12 -24.37 -5.49
C PRO A 310 0.54 -25.35 -4.46
N SER A 311 1.40 -25.86 -3.57
CA SER A 311 1.01 -26.74 -2.46
C SER A 311 0.75 -25.99 -1.16
N ALA A 312 1.22 -24.74 -1.06
CA ALA A 312 0.99 -23.89 0.10
C ALA A 312 0.74 -22.43 -0.28
N TYR A 313 -0.05 -21.74 0.54
CA TYR A 313 -0.47 -20.36 0.31
C TYR A 313 -0.36 -19.59 1.63
N GLN A 314 0.34 -18.46 1.63
CA GLN A 314 0.34 -17.56 2.77
C GLN A 314 -0.88 -16.65 2.67
N ILE A 315 -1.77 -16.70 3.65
CA ILE A 315 -3.08 -16.07 3.58
C ILE A 315 -3.27 -14.93 4.58
N ARG A 316 -4.16 -14.02 4.21
CA ARG A 316 -4.88 -13.11 5.09
C ARG A 316 -6.36 -13.27 4.81
N MET A 317 -7.14 -13.48 5.86
CA MET A 317 -8.60 -13.65 5.75
C MET A 317 -9.20 -13.33 7.09
N ALA A 318 -10.20 -12.46 7.15
CA ALA A 318 -10.73 -11.92 8.41
C ALA A 318 -9.58 -11.39 9.29
N GLY A 319 -9.58 -11.77 10.57
CA GLY A 319 -8.46 -11.57 11.50
C GLY A 319 -7.46 -12.73 11.54
N CYS A 320 -7.55 -13.69 10.62
CA CYS A 320 -6.63 -14.82 10.50
C CYS A 320 -5.43 -14.50 9.61
N LYS A 321 -4.25 -14.92 10.06
CA LYS A 321 -2.99 -14.86 9.31
C LYS A 321 -2.24 -16.19 9.49
N GLY A 322 -1.75 -16.74 8.40
CA GLY A 322 -0.90 -17.92 8.45
C GLY A 322 -0.58 -18.49 7.09
N LEU A 323 -0.15 -19.75 7.09
CA LEU A 323 0.02 -20.57 5.90
C LEU A 323 -1.12 -21.59 5.84
N VAL A 324 -1.65 -21.86 4.66
CA VAL A 324 -2.52 -23.02 4.43
C VAL A 324 -1.87 -23.94 3.42
N VAL A 325 -1.90 -25.24 3.71
CA VAL A 325 -1.37 -26.28 2.82
C VAL A 325 -2.51 -27.08 2.21
N VAL A 326 -2.32 -27.55 0.99
CA VAL A 326 -3.34 -28.35 0.30
C VAL A 326 -3.62 -29.62 1.08
N GLU A 327 -4.87 -29.85 1.46
CA GLU A 327 -5.27 -31.03 2.24
C GLU A 327 -5.20 -32.28 1.34
N PRO A 328 -4.33 -33.27 1.65
CA PRO A 328 -4.11 -34.42 0.77
C PRO A 328 -5.36 -35.26 0.53
N GLN A 329 -6.25 -35.34 1.52
CA GLN A 329 -7.48 -36.15 1.47
C GLN A 329 -8.66 -35.43 0.80
N SER A 330 -8.55 -34.12 0.53
CA SER A 330 -9.63 -33.38 -0.12
C SER A 330 -9.76 -33.73 -1.61
N THR A 331 -10.95 -33.50 -2.17
CA THR A 331 -11.27 -33.74 -3.59
C THR A 331 -11.36 -32.41 -4.37
N LEU A 332 -11.59 -32.49 -5.68
CA LEU A 332 -11.57 -31.32 -6.57
C LEU A 332 -12.87 -30.51 -6.56
N ASP A 333 -13.95 -31.11 -6.10
CA ASP A 333 -15.30 -30.58 -5.93
C ASP A 333 -15.53 -29.93 -4.55
N GLN A 334 -14.52 -29.94 -3.67
CA GLN A 334 -14.59 -29.34 -2.35
C GLN A 334 -13.95 -27.95 -2.34
N PHE A 335 -14.59 -26.98 -1.68
CA PHE A 335 -14.16 -25.57 -1.65
C PHE A 335 -14.10 -25.00 -0.23
N TYR A 336 -13.02 -25.27 0.51
CA TYR A 336 -12.94 -24.81 1.89
C TYR A 336 -11.54 -24.47 2.39
N ILE A 337 -11.51 -23.75 3.52
CA ILE A 337 -10.34 -23.54 4.37
C ILE A 337 -10.63 -24.05 5.79
N LYS A 338 -9.67 -24.75 6.39
CA LYS A 338 -9.67 -25.07 7.83
C LYS A 338 -8.57 -24.25 8.50
N PHE A 339 -8.94 -23.33 9.39
CA PHE A 339 -7.97 -22.51 10.13
C PHE A 339 -7.85 -22.98 11.58
N ARG A 340 -6.78 -22.57 12.25
CA ARG A 340 -6.51 -22.91 13.65
C ARG A 340 -6.59 -21.68 14.55
N GLU A 341 -6.75 -21.90 15.86
CA GLU A 341 -6.79 -20.79 16.82
C GLU A 341 -5.50 -19.97 16.79
N SER A 342 -4.35 -20.65 16.67
CA SER A 342 -3.05 -20.01 16.49
C SER A 342 -3.00 -19.04 15.28
N MET A 343 -3.84 -19.20 14.26
CA MET A 343 -3.91 -18.28 13.11
C MET A 343 -4.75 -17.03 13.40
N ARG A 344 -5.74 -17.11 14.29
CA ARG A 344 -6.69 -16.03 14.62
C ARG A 344 -6.00 -14.97 15.47
N LYS A 345 -5.87 -13.75 14.95
CA LYS A 345 -5.14 -12.67 15.61
C LYS A 345 -6.05 -11.60 16.22
N PHE A 346 -7.26 -11.48 15.70
CA PHE A 346 -8.37 -10.66 16.18
C PHE A 346 -9.66 -11.19 15.55
N ASP A 347 -10.82 -10.71 15.99
CA ASP A 347 -12.12 -11.16 15.48
C ASP A 347 -12.57 -10.24 14.35
N SER A 348 -13.07 -10.80 13.25
CA SER A 348 -13.54 -10.04 12.09
C SER A 348 -14.45 -10.92 11.24
N ASP A 349 -15.48 -10.32 10.64
CA ASP A 349 -16.43 -11.02 9.78
C ASP A 349 -16.08 -10.90 8.28
N ASP A 350 -14.96 -10.26 7.95
CA ASP A 350 -14.48 -10.13 6.57
C ASP A 350 -13.75 -11.41 6.13
N TRP A 351 -14.52 -12.44 5.75
CA TRP A 351 -13.99 -13.72 5.26
C TRP A 351 -13.57 -13.71 3.78
N ASN A 352 -13.19 -12.55 3.23
CA ASN A 352 -12.55 -12.48 1.92
C ASN A 352 -11.12 -13.05 1.98
N LEU A 353 -10.81 -13.93 1.03
CA LEU A 353 -9.51 -14.59 0.96
C LEU A 353 -8.52 -13.74 0.15
N ASP A 354 -7.45 -13.34 0.84
CA ASP A 354 -6.30 -12.64 0.27
C ASP A 354 -5.04 -13.50 0.35
N ILE A 355 -4.29 -13.56 -0.75
CA ILE A 355 -3.03 -14.31 -0.83
C ILE A 355 -1.85 -13.33 -0.79
N CYS A 356 -0.95 -13.57 0.15
CA CYS A 356 0.29 -12.80 0.30
C CYS A 356 1.36 -13.35 -0.64
N GLU A 357 1.51 -14.68 -0.64
CA GLU A 357 2.52 -15.39 -1.39
C GLU A 357 2.10 -16.86 -1.56
N THR A 358 2.67 -17.56 -2.54
CA THR A 358 2.42 -18.97 -2.81
C THR A 358 3.73 -19.74 -2.80
N SER A 359 3.69 -21.04 -2.48
CA SER A 359 4.85 -21.91 -2.69
C SER A 359 5.27 -21.88 -4.16
N GLN A 360 6.57 -21.74 -4.41
CA GLN A 360 7.17 -21.74 -5.74
C GLN A 360 8.31 -22.77 -5.79
N PRO A 361 8.67 -23.29 -6.98
CA PRO A 361 9.89 -24.07 -7.15
C PRO A 361 11.10 -23.34 -6.56
N SER A 362 11.94 -24.05 -5.82
CA SER A 362 13.07 -23.43 -5.14
C SER A 362 14.01 -22.77 -6.14
N LYS A 363 14.31 -21.50 -5.89
CA LYS A 363 15.46 -20.83 -6.52
C LYS A 363 16.74 -21.33 -5.84
N ILE A 364 17.88 -21.19 -6.53
CA ILE A 364 19.18 -21.45 -5.93
C ILE A 364 19.34 -20.52 -4.72
N ALA A 365 19.56 -21.09 -3.54
CA ALA A 365 19.81 -20.34 -2.31
C ALA A 365 21.30 -20.37 -1.97
N PHE A 366 21.81 -19.25 -1.45
CA PHE A 366 23.20 -19.11 -1.01
C PHE A 366 23.26 -18.99 0.51
N LEU A 367 24.37 -19.42 1.09
CA LEU A 367 24.60 -19.31 2.53
C LEU A 367 24.86 -17.85 2.91
N ASN A 368 24.01 -17.28 3.78
CA ASN A 368 24.20 -15.93 4.27
C ASN A 368 25.28 -15.89 5.37
N PHE A 369 26.17 -14.90 5.31
CA PHE A 369 27.33 -14.73 6.20
C PHE A 369 26.97 -14.71 7.70
N LYS A 370 25.77 -14.25 8.07
CA LYS A 370 25.32 -14.30 9.48
C LYS A 370 25.20 -15.73 10.03
N TYR A 371 24.97 -16.72 9.17
CA TYR A 371 24.92 -18.13 9.58
C TYR A 371 26.30 -18.78 9.55
N THR A 372 27.27 -18.23 8.81
CA THR A 372 28.66 -18.73 8.86
C THR A 372 29.26 -18.47 10.23
N GLU A 373 29.06 -17.28 10.83
CA GLU A 373 29.54 -16.99 12.20
C GLU A 373 28.85 -17.85 13.27
N ARG A 374 27.54 -18.12 13.14
CA ARG A 374 26.83 -19.01 14.08
C ARG A 374 27.25 -20.47 13.93
N SER A 375 27.55 -20.93 12.72
CA SER A 375 28.06 -22.28 12.49
C SER A 375 29.47 -22.50 13.06
N GLU A 376 30.24 -21.45 13.29
CA GLU A 376 31.54 -21.56 13.98
C GLU A 376 31.41 -22.02 15.45
N ASN A 377 30.26 -21.76 16.08
CA ASN A 377 29.95 -22.25 17.42
C ASN A 377 29.38 -23.68 17.44
N VAL A 378 29.01 -24.22 16.27
CA VAL A 378 28.66 -25.63 16.11
C VAL A 378 29.93 -26.32 15.61
N GLN A 379 30.80 -26.74 16.54
CA GLN A 379 32.12 -27.34 16.30
C GLN A 379 32.06 -28.62 15.43
N ILE A 380 31.85 -28.47 14.12
CA ILE A 380 32.09 -29.51 13.13
C ILE A 380 32.77 -28.84 11.94
N HIS A 381 34.09 -29.05 11.82
CA HIS A 381 34.88 -28.84 10.60
C HIS A 381 34.94 -27.42 9.99
N CYS A 382 35.09 -26.37 10.81
CA CYS A 382 35.28 -25.01 10.31
C CYS A 382 36.52 -24.82 9.41
N GLN A 383 37.59 -25.62 9.57
CA GLN A 383 38.80 -25.49 8.74
C GLN A 383 38.62 -26.08 7.34
N GLU A 384 38.01 -27.25 7.21
CA GLU A 384 37.73 -27.89 5.92
C GLU A 384 36.66 -27.14 5.12
N ILE A 385 35.63 -26.62 5.80
CA ILE A 385 34.61 -25.77 5.15
C ILE A 385 35.25 -24.47 4.64
N LYS A 386 36.18 -23.86 5.39
CA LYS A 386 36.91 -22.65 4.95
C LYS A 386 37.87 -22.94 3.80
N GLN A 387 38.55 -24.09 3.79
CA GLN A 387 39.38 -24.51 2.66
C GLN A 387 38.53 -24.81 1.42
N SER A 388 37.40 -25.51 1.58
CA SER A 388 36.46 -25.83 0.50
C SER A 388 35.81 -24.56 -0.09
N MET A 389 35.44 -23.58 0.74
CA MET A 389 34.94 -22.27 0.29
C MET A 389 36.02 -21.42 -0.41
N ARG A 390 37.31 -21.62 -0.10
CA ARG A 390 38.44 -20.94 -0.75
C ARG A 390 38.91 -21.64 -2.03
N SER A 391 38.81 -22.97 -2.10
CA SER A 391 39.24 -23.77 -3.26
C SER A 391 38.17 -23.86 -4.35
N SER A 392 36.90 -23.73 -3.96
CA SER A 392 35.79 -23.58 -4.90
C SER A 392 35.79 -22.13 -5.35
N THR A 393 35.86 -21.88 -6.66
CA THR A 393 35.64 -20.56 -7.29
C THR A 393 34.20 -20.09 -7.07
N ILE A 394 33.82 -19.85 -5.81
CA ILE A 394 32.60 -19.14 -5.45
C ILE A 394 32.95 -17.67 -5.69
N LYS A 395 32.57 -17.16 -6.87
CA LYS A 395 32.45 -15.73 -7.08
C LYS A 395 31.45 -15.21 -6.05
N LEU A 396 31.96 -14.72 -4.92
CA LEU A 396 31.25 -13.86 -4.00
C LEU A 396 30.87 -12.61 -4.78
N TYR A 397 29.71 -12.64 -5.43
CA TYR A 397 29.09 -11.43 -5.93
C TYR A 397 28.62 -10.65 -4.71
N ARG A 398 29.37 -9.59 -4.38
CA ARG A 398 28.84 -8.48 -3.60
C ARG A 398 27.73 -7.85 -4.44
N PHE A 399 26.49 -8.02 -4.03
CA PHE A 399 25.38 -7.15 -4.41
C PHE A 399 25.13 -6.15 -3.29
#